data_AF-A0A382H7I2-F1
#
_entry.id   AF-A0A382H7I2-F1
#
_cell.length_a   1.000
_cell.length_b   1.000
_cell.length_c   1.000
_cell.angle_alpha   90.00
_cell.angle_beta   90.00
_cell.angle_gamma   90.00
#
_symmetry.space_group_name_H-M   'P 1'
#
loop_
_entity.id
_entity.type
_entity.pdbx_description
1 polymer ?
#
loop_
_entity_poly.entity_id
_entity_poly.type
_entity_poly.pdbx_seq_one_letter_code
_entity_poly.pdbx_strand_id
1 'polypeptide(L)' 'MERKELLRTLNLSCFTAFDFETTGLDPLNDRIIEVAAIRFEDGVIT' A
#
# COMPACT_ATOMS: atom_id res chain seq x y z
N MET A 1 4.43 22.88 8.74
CA MET A 1 5.20 21.62 8.69
C MET A 1 5.42 21.28 7.24
N GLU A 2 6.65 20.90 6.90
CA GLU A 2 6.97 20.38 5.57
C GLU A 2 6.31 19.01 5.36
N ARG A 3 5.99 18.67 4.10
CA ARG A 3 5.27 17.40 3.78
C ARG A 3 5.99 16.18 4.35
N LYS A 4 7.33 16.12 4.25
CA LYS A 4 8.13 15.00 4.77
C LYS A 4 8.02 14.85 6.28
N GLU A 5 8.04 15.95 7.02
CA GLU A 5 7.90 15.95 8.47
C GLU A 5 6.51 15.48 8.91
N LEU A 6 5.48 15.91 8.17
CA LEU A 6 4.11 15.44 8.39
C LEU A 6 4.01 13.93 8.15
N LEU A 7 4.52 13.44 7.02
CA LEU A 7 4.50 12.01 6.70
C LEU A 7 5.24 11.19 7.76
N ARG A 8 6.41 11.66 8.22
CA ARG A 8 7.15 11.00 9.30
C ARG A 8 6.36 10.98 10.61
N THR A 9 5.70 12.09 10.96
CA THR A 9 4.88 12.20 12.19
C THR A 9 3.68 11.25 12.15
N LEU A 10 3.10 11.01 10.97
CA LEU A 10 1.99 10.08 10.75
C LEU A 10 2.46 8.62 10.51
N ASN A 11 3.77 8.36 10.56
CA ASN A 11 4.36 7.07 10.23
C ASN A 11 4.06 6.59 8.79
N LEU A 12 3.95 7.54 7.86
CA LEU A 12 3.71 7.37 6.43
C LEU A 12 4.93 7.73 5.56
N SER A 13 6.12 7.85 6.15
CA SER A 13 7.35 8.18 5.41
C SER A 13 7.89 7.04 4.55
N CYS A 14 7.52 5.79 4.84
CA CYS A 14 7.88 4.61 4.05
C CYS A 14 6.81 3.54 4.20
N PHE A 15 6.13 3.18 3.11
CA PHE A 15 5.15 2.09 3.10
C PHE A 15 4.99 1.51 1.69
N THR A 16 4.35 0.35 1.58
CA THR A 16 3.92 -0.22 0.29
C THR A 16 2.41 -0.28 0.26
N ALA A 17 1.81 0.35 -0.74
CA ALA A 17 0.38 0.20 -1.03
C ALA A 17 0.19 -1.11 -1.81
N PHE A 18 -0.76 -1.93 -1.36
CA PHE A 18 -1.14 -3.17 -2.02
C PHE A 18 -2.59 -3.08 -2.49
N ASP A 19 -2.84 -3.67 -3.65
CA ASP A 19 -4.17 -3.87 -4.20
C ASP A 19 -4.29 -5.32 -4.70
N PHE A 20 -5.46 -5.91 -4.54
CA PHE A 20 -5.71 -7.33 -4.81
C PHE A 20 -7.04 -7.48 -5.54
N GLU A 21 -7.03 -8.29 -6.59
CA GLU A 21 -8.26 -8.80 -7.20
C GLU A 21 -8.39 -10.28 -6.88
N THR A 22 -9.61 -10.70 -6.52
CA THR A 22 -9.91 -12.05 -6.06
C THR A 22 -11.07 -12.65 -6.85
N THR A 23 -11.21 -13.98 -6.81
CA THR A 23 -12.37 -14.65 -7.41
C THR A 23 -13.67 -14.42 -6.63
N GLY A 24 -13.59 -13.89 -5.41
CA GLY A 24 -14.72 -13.69 -4.51
C GLY A 24 -14.30 -13.09 -3.17
N LEU A 25 -15.22 -13.08 -2.20
CA LEU A 25 -15.07 -12.37 -0.92
C LEU A 25 -14.56 -13.26 0.22
N ASP A 26 -14.40 -14.56 0.02
CA ASP A 26 -13.96 -15.49 1.06
C ASP A 26 -12.43 -15.65 1.03
N PRO A 27 -11.68 -15.05 1.97
CA PRO A 27 -10.22 -15.13 1.97
C PRO A 27 -9.67 -16.54 2.24
N LEU A 28 -10.48 -17.48 2.72
CA LEU A 28 -10.05 -18.87 2.98
C LEU A 28 -10.26 -19.79 1.78
N ASN A 29 -11.26 -19.49 0.93
CA ASN A 29 -11.68 -20.38 -0.14
C ASN A 29 -11.52 -19.78 -1.55
N ASP A 30 -11.60 -18.45 -1.69
CA ASP A 30 -11.38 -17.76 -2.95
C ASP A 30 -9.89 -17.55 -3.23
N ARG A 31 -9.55 -17.39 -4.52
CA ARG A 31 -8.17 -17.25 -4.98
C ARG A 31 -7.86 -15.79 -5.31
N ILE A 32 -6.65 -15.35 -5.01
CA ILE A 32 -6.07 -14.13 -5.58
C ILE A 32 -5.80 -14.38 -7.06
N ILE A 33 -6.20 -13.44 -7.92
CA ILE A 33 -5.99 -13.50 -9.37
C ILE A 33 -5.06 -12.39 -9.88
N GLU A 34 -4.96 -11.27 -9.16
CA GLU A 34 -4.04 -10.17 -9.47
C GLU A 34 -3.50 -9.55 -8.17
N VAL A 35 -2.26 -9.06 -8.23
CA VAL A 35 -1.64 -8.30 -7.14
C VAL A 35 -0.89 -7.11 -7.74
N ALA A 36 -1.16 -5.91 -7.23
CA ALA A 36 -0.37 -4.72 -7.47
C ALA A 36 0.31 -4.25 -6.18
N ALA A 37 1.54 -3.78 -6.30
CA ALA A 37 2.31 -3.23 -5.18
C ALA A 37 3.08 -1.99 -5.64
N ILE A 38 2.96 -0.90 -4.88
CA ILE A 38 3.70 0.35 -5.12
C ILE A 38 4.34 0.79 -3.82
N ARG A 39 5.67 0.94 -3.83
CA ARG A 39 6.40 1.49 -2.69
C ARG A 39 6.42 3.01 -2.76
N PHE A 40 6.16 3.63 -1.62
CA PHE A 40 6.26 5.07 -1.43
C PHE A 40 7.33 5.38 -0.39
N GLU A 41 8.22 6.30 -0.72
CA GLU A 41 9.18 6.90 0.20
C GLU A 41 9.01 8.41 0.18
N ASP A 42 8.77 9.02 1.35
CA ASP A 42 8.45 10.44 1.49
C ASP A 42 7.31 10.92 0.56
N GLY A 43 6.40 10.00 0.24
CA GLY A 43 5.26 10.24 -0.66
C GLY A 43 5.65 10.35 -2.14
N VAL A 44 6.76 9.75 -2.56
CA VAL A 44 7.19 9.57 -3.95
C VAL A 44 7.27 8.07 -4.24
N ILE A 45 6.93 7.65 -5.44
CA ILE A 45 7.01 6.25 -5.87
C ILE A 45 8.48 5.86 -6.07
N THR A 46 8.89 4.69 -5.55
CA THR A 46 10.27 4.17 -5.62
C THR A 46 10.35 2.74 -6.13
#